data_AF-A0A0U1DYM5-F1
#
_entry.id   AF-A0A0U1DYM5-F1
#
_cell.length_a   1.000
_cell.length_b   1.000
_cell.length_c   1.000
_cell.angle_alpha   90.00
_cell.angle_beta   90.00
_cell.angle_gamma   90.00
#
_symmetry.space_group_name_H-M   'P 1'
#
loop_
_entity.id
_entity.type
_entity.pdbx_description
1 polymer ?
#
loop_
_entity_poly.entity_id
_entity_poly.type
_entity_poly.pdbx_seq_one_letter_code
_entity_poly.pdbx_strand_id
1 'polypeptide(L)' 'MSAGYWVVSVNRDTGEATTSERIASKDEAWEEAARLEQPNIFTTVVPGRHKPRRDQP' A
#
# COMPACT_ATOMS: atom_id res chain seq x y z
N MET A 1 -13.87 -11.89 4.60
CA MET A 1 -12.93 -11.61 3.50
C MET A 1 -11.81 -10.79 4.11
N SER A 2 -10.56 -11.21 4.01
CA SER A 2 -9.45 -10.40 4.50
C SER A 2 -9.33 -9.18 3.60
N ALA A 3 -9.38 -7.99 4.19
CA ALA A 3 -9.02 -6.80 3.44
C ALA A 3 -7.49 -6.83 3.29
N GLY A 4 -7.02 -7.19 2.09
CA GLY A 4 -5.60 -7.27 1.79
C GLY A 4 -4.87 -5.94 1.94
N TYR A 5 -3.59 -5.93 1.64
CA TYR A 5 -2.68 -4.82 1.82
C TYR A 5 -2.36 -4.16 0.47
N TRP A 6 -2.11 -2.86 0.50
CA TRP A 6 -1.52 -2.13 -0.61
C TRP A 6 -0.15 -1.63 -0.21
N VAL A 7 0.76 -1.58 -1.16
CA VAL A 7 2.04 -0.91 -1.02
C VAL A 7 1.94 0.41 -1.78
N VAL A 8 2.20 1.51 -1.09
CA VAL A 8 2.20 2.85 -1.67
C VAL A 8 3.62 3.35 -1.70
N SER A 9 4.09 3.71 -2.89
CA SER A 9 5.42 4.27 -3.10
C SER A 9 5.29 5.71 -3.61
N VAL A 10 6.12 6.60 -3.09
CA VAL A 10 6.15 8.01 -3.46
C VAL A 10 7.58 8.40 -3.82
N ASN A 11 7.77 8.81 -5.07
CA ASN A 11 9.02 9.39 -5.52
C ASN A 11 9.13 10.83 -4.98
N ARG A 12 10.18 11.09 -4.20
CA ARG A 12 10.42 12.38 -3.55
C ARG A 12 10.89 13.45 -4.51
N ASP A 13 11.53 13.06 -5.61
CA ASP A 13 12.09 13.99 -6.58
C ASP A 13 11.00 14.53 -7.51
N THR A 14 10.02 13.70 -7.85
CA THR A 14 8.93 14.06 -8.78
C THR A 14 7.59 14.32 -8.11
N GLY A 15 7.40 13.82 -6.88
CA GLY A 15 6.11 13.81 -6.19
C GLY A 15 5.13 12.76 -6.72
N GLU A 16 5.56 11.88 -7.62
CA GLU A 16 4.70 10.83 -8.19
C GLU A 16 4.44 9.73 -7.17
N ALA A 17 3.17 9.37 -7.01
CA ALA A 17 2.73 8.28 -6.14
C ALA A 17 2.21 7.11 -6.96
N THR A 18 2.72 5.91 -6.67
CA THR A 18 2.26 4.65 -7.26
C THR A 18 1.69 3.75 -6.17
N THR A 19 0.71 2.93 -6.54
CA THR A 19 0.07 1.96 -5.65
C THR A 19 0.18 0.58 -6.27
N SER A 20 0.64 -0.39 -5.51
CA SER A 20 0.72 -1.78 -5.95
C SER A 20 -0.66 -2.39 -6.13
N GLU A 21 -0.69 -3.55 -6.77
CA GLU A 21 -1.86 -4.43 -6.66
C GLU A 21 -2.13 -4.84 -5.21
N ARG A 22 -3.33 -5.37 -4.96
CA ARG A 22 -3.75 -5.78 -3.62
C ARG A 22 -3.11 -7.12 -3.24
N ILE A 23 -2.27 -7.08 -2.21
CA ILE A 23 -1.54 -8.24 -1.67
C ILE A 23 -2.35 -8.88 -0.55
N ALA A 24 -2.46 -10.20 -0.51
CA ALA A 24 -3.29 -10.88 0.48
C ALA A 24 -2.61 -10.98 1.86
N SER A 25 -1.30 -11.21 1.87
CA SER A 25 -0.49 -11.36 3.09
C SER A 25 0.15 -10.06 3.53
N LYS A 26 0.23 -9.86 4.85
CA LYS A 26 0.93 -8.72 5.44
C LYS A 26 2.44 -8.82 5.19
N ASP A 27 2.97 -10.02 5.31
CA ASP A 27 4.41 -10.27 5.21
C ASP A 27 4.87 -10.05 3.76
N GLU A 28 4.13 -10.58 2.79
CA GLU A 28 4.37 -10.32 1.37
C GLU A 28 4.32 -8.81 1.03
N ALA A 29 3.41 -8.06 1.68
CA ALA A 29 3.31 -6.62 1.46
C ALA A 29 4.51 -5.85 2.03
N TRP A 30 5.08 -6.30 3.15
CA TRP A 30 6.31 -5.73 3.69
C TRP A 30 7.54 -6.10 2.86
N GLU A 31 7.60 -7.32 2.34
CA GLU A 31 8.66 -7.74 1.42
C GLU A 31 8.64 -6.90 0.13
N GLU A 32 7.46 -6.67 -0.44
CA GLU A 32 7.30 -5.82 -1.61
C GLU A 32 7.63 -4.35 -1.30
N ALA A 33 7.22 -3.85 -0.12
CA ALA A 33 7.60 -2.51 0.31
C ALA A 33 9.12 -2.33 0.41
N ALA A 34 9.82 -3.29 1.02
CA ALA A 34 11.27 -3.28 1.14
C ALA A 34 11.97 -3.39 -0.23
N ARG A 35 11.38 -4.13 -1.18
CA ARG A 35 11.90 -4.24 -2.55
C ARG A 35 11.79 -2.93 -3.33
N LEU A 36 10.71 -2.17 -3.12
CA LEU A 36 10.43 -0.91 -3.80
C LEU A 36 11.11 0.29 -3.13
N GLU A 37 11.54 0.17 -1.87
CA GLU A 37 12.21 1.23 -1.15
C GLU A 37 13.56 1.57 -1.77
N GLN A 38 13.73 2.84 -2.12
CA GLN A 38 14.95 3.40 -2.70
C GLN A 38 15.24 4.74 -2.01
N PRO A 39 16.47 5.27 -2.04
CA PRO A 39 16.82 6.51 -1.34
C PRO A 39 15.89 7.70 -1.65
N ASN A 40 15.36 7.75 -2.87
CA ASN A 40 14.43 8.77 -3.35
C ASN A 40 12.97 8.30 -3.43
N ILE A 41 12.66 7.05 -3.05
CA ILE A 41 11.30 6.50 -3.06
C ILE A 41 10.93 6.08 -1.64
N PHE A 42 9.98 6.81 -1.05
CA PHE A 42 9.38 6.40 0.21
C PHE A 42 8.29 5.37 -0.03
N THR A 43 8.37 4.21 0.62
CA THR A 43 7.38 3.15 0.48
C THR A 43 6.72 2.82 1.81
N THR A 44 5.40 2.61 1.81
CA THR A 44 4.64 2.24 3.02
C THR A 44 3.56 1.21 2.73
N VAL A 45 3.32 0.33 3.69
CA VAL A 45 2.22 -0.65 3.64
C VAL A 45 0.95 -0.05 4.24
N VAL A 46 -0.15 -0.14 3.49
CA VAL A 46 -1.48 0.32 3.91
C VAL A 46 -2.41 -0.89 3.98
N PRO A 47 -2.96 -1.22 5.17
CA PRO A 47 -3.98 -2.25 5.25
C PRO A 47 -5.26 -1.75 4.58
N GLY A 48 -5.78 -2.53 3.64
CA GLY A 48 -7.13 -2.33 3.12
C GLY A 48 -8.11 -2.35 4.29
N ARG A 49 -8.97 -1.35 4.39
CA ARG A 49 -9.99 -1.36 5.43
C ARG A 49 -11.22 -2.08 4.90
N HIS A 50 -11.64 -3.13 5.60
CA HIS A 50 -13.06 -3.53 5.61
C HIS A 50 -13.82 -2.50 6.44
N LYS A 51 -14.08 -1.30 5.90
CA LYS A 51 -15.19 -0.52 6.44
C LYS A 51 -16.45 -1.05 5.77
N PRO A 52 -17.49 -1.51 6.50
CA PRO A 52 -18.82 -1.38 5.94
C PRO A 52 -18.99 0.10 5.59
N ARG A 53 -19.39 0.42 4.35
CA ARG A 53 -19.73 1.80 3.98
C ARG A 53 -20.73 2.28 5.03
N ARG A 54 -20.31 3.23 5.87
CA ARG A 54 -21.19 3.92 6.80
C ARG A 54 -21.75 5.14 6.07
N ASP A 55 -22.45 4.87 4.98
CA ASP A 55 -23.32 5.78 4.22
C ASP A 55 -24.44 4.86 3.70
N GLN A 56 -25.48 4.60 4.50
CA GLN A 56 -26.81 5.25 4.47
C GLN A 56 -27.49 5.17 3.08
N PRO A 57 -28.78 4.79 2.98
CA PRO A 57 -29.84 4.80 4.01
C PRO A 57 -30.09 3.45 4.70
#